data_AF-A0A6B3I0N8-F1
#
_entry.id   AF-A0A6B3I0N8-F1
#
_cell.length_a   1.000
_cell.length_b   1.000
_cell.length_c   1.000
_cell.angle_alpha   90.00
_cell.angle_beta   90.00
_cell.angle_gamma   90.00
#
_symmetry.space_group_name_H-M   'P 1'
#
loop_
_entity.id
_entity.type
_entity.pdbx_description
1 polymer ?
#
loop_
_entity_poly.entity_id
_entity_poly.type
_entity_poly.pdbx_seq_one_letter_code
_entity_poly.pdbx_strand_id
1 'polypeptide(L)' 'QSSIDVSVGQKVSTGETIGRMGATGNVTGVHLHLEVHTAGGSALNPMAWLNSKGLNV' A
#
# COMPACT_ATOMS: atom_id res chain seq x y z
N GLN A 1 -3.00 -3.72 9.29
CA GLN A 1 -4.13 -2.80 8.99
C GLN A 1 -5.16 -2.83 10.12
N SER A 2 -5.89 -1.75 10.41
CA SER A 2 -6.96 -1.72 11.44
C SER A 2 -8.33 -1.31 10.91
N SER A 3 -8.39 -0.56 9.80
CA SER A 3 -9.63 -0.26 9.07
C SER A 3 -9.37 -0.24 7.56
N ILE A 4 -10.44 -0.46 6.79
CA ILE A 4 -10.52 -0.28 5.33
C ILE A 4 -11.60 0.77 5.10
N ASP A 5 -11.22 1.91 4.53
CA ASP A 5 -12.11 3.06 4.38
C ASP A 5 -12.61 3.22 2.91
N VAL A 6 -12.29 2.24 2.04
CA VAL A 6 -12.64 2.20 0.61
C VAL A 6 -13.34 0.90 0.21
N SER A 7 -14.00 0.91 -0.96
CA SER A 7 -14.69 -0.26 -1.51
C SER A 7 -14.12 -0.72 -2.85
N VAL A 8 -14.35 -1.99 -3.21
CA VAL A 8 -13.93 -2.54 -4.51
C VAL A 8 -14.55 -1.72 -5.66
N GLY A 9 -13.73 -1.35 -6.63
CA GLY A 9 -14.14 -0.53 -7.78
C GLY A 9 -14.14 0.98 -7.53
N GLN A 10 -13.94 1.43 -6.29
CA GLN A 10 -13.74 2.85 -5.99
C GLN A 10 -12.45 3.35 -6.64
N LYS A 11 -12.55 4.45 -7.39
CA LYS A 11 -11.38 5.19 -7.88
C LYS A 11 -10.90 6.11 -6.77
N VAL A 12 -9.61 6.07 -6.46
CA VAL A 12 -8.97 6.90 -5.44
C VAL A 12 -7.96 7.84 -6.08
N SER A 13 -7.70 8.98 -5.43
CA SER A 13 -6.69 9.94 -5.86
C SER A 13 -5.41 9.85 -5.02
N THR A 14 -4.28 10.32 -5.56
CA THR A 14 -3.03 10.41 -4.78
C THR A 14 -3.25 11.28 -3.54
N GLY A 15 -2.83 10.78 -2.37
CA GLY A 15 -2.97 11.45 -1.08
C GLY A 15 -4.30 11.19 -0.37
N GLU A 16 -5.24 10.47 -0.99
CA GLU A 16 -6.49 10.07 -0.35
C GLU A 16 -6.23 9.04 0.76
N THR A 17 -6.89 9.21 1.92
CA THR A 17 -6.83 8.22 3.00
C THR A 17 -7.71 7.03 2.65
N ILE A 18 -7.11 5.84 2.59
CA ILE A 18 -7.81 4.60 2.20
C ILE A 18 -8.02 3.60 3.35
N GLY A 19 -7.48 3.90 4.53
CA GLY A 19 -7.54 3.03 5.71
C GLY A 19 -6.50 3.41 6.75
N ARG A 20 -6.38 2.57 7.79
CA ARG A 20 -5.46 2.81 8.92
C ARG A 20 -4.53 1.61 9.15
N MET A 21 -3.30 1.90 9.56
CA MET A 21 -2.33 0.87 9.96
C MET A 21 -2.84 0.10 11.18
N GLY A 22 -2.41 -1.14 11.31
CA GLY A 22 -2.79 -1.98 12.45
C GLY A 22 -2.08 -3.32 12.42
N ALA A 23 -2.44 -4.21 13.33
CA ALA A 23 -1.78 -5.49 13.52
C ALA A 23 -2.72 -6.70 13.30
N THR A 24 -3.67 -6.59 12.37
CA THR A 24 -4.51 -7.75 11.98
C THR A 24 -3.70 -8.79 11.20
N GLY A 25 -4.00 -10.08 11.40
CA GLY A 25 -3.32 -11.19 10.71
C GLY A 25 -2.11 -11.74 11.47
N ASN A 26 -1.18 -12.36 10.74
CA ASN A 26 0.02 -12.97 11.31
C ASN A 26 1.16 -11.94 11.42
N VAL A 27 1.15 -11.15 12.49
CA VAL A 27 2.10 -10.05 12.70
C VAL A 27 2.46 -9.90 14.18
N THR A 28 3.64 -9.36 14.48
CA THR A 28 4.13 -9.17 15.86
C THR A 28 3.85 -7.77 16.42
N GLY A 29 3.40 -6.83 15.57
CA GLY A 29 3.14 -5.45 15.94
C GLY A 29 2.58 -4.63 14.77
N VAL A 30 2.22 -3.38 15.05
CA VAL A 30 1.64 -2.47 14.04
C VAL A 30 2.69 -2.06 13.02
N HIS A 31 2.43 -2.36 11.75
CA HIS A 31 3.23 -1.90 10.61
C HIS A 31 2.36 -1.82 9.34
N LEU A 32 2.94 -1.29 8.26
CA LEU A 32 2.37 -1.27 6.93
C LEU A 32 3.11 -2.27 6.03
N HIS A 33 2.38 -3.21 5.45
CA HIS A 33 2.87 -4.04 4.35
C HIS A 33 2.50 -3.37 3.03
N LEU A 34 3.49 -3.01 2.22
CA LEU A 34 3.32 -2.33 0.94
C LEU A 34 3.87 -3.21 -0.18
N GLU A 35 3.05 -3.47 -1.18
CA GLU A 35 3.46 -4.14 -2.41
C GLU A 35 3.13 -3.28 -3.63
N VAL A 36 3.97 -3.36 -4.66
CA VAL A 36 3.75 -2.68 -5.94
C VAL A 36 3.69 -3.74 -7.04
N HIS A 37 2.59 -3.71 -7.78
CA HIS A 37 2.32 -4.62 -8.90
C HIS A 37 1.99 -3.77 -10.14
N THR A 38 2.55 -4.13 -11.31
CA THR A 38 2.17 -3.54 -12.60
C THR A 38 1.10 -4.38 -13.29
N ALA A 39 0.39 -3.81 -14.28
CA ALA A 39 -0.66 -4.51 -15.00
C ALA A 39 -0.19 -5.88 -15.53
N GLY A 40 -0.77 -6.96 -14.99
CA GLY A 40 -0.49 -8.35 -15.37
C GLY A 40 0.81 -8.96 -14.86
N GLY A 41 1.55 -8.30 -13.94
CA GLY A 41 2.89 -8.72 -13.55
C GLY A 41 3.09 -9.07 -12.07
N SER A 42 4.23 -9.73 -11.80
CA SER A 42 4.75 -10.07 -10.47
C SER A 42 5.07 -8.82 -9.62
N ALA A 43 5.19 -9.03 -8.31
CA ALA A 43 5.60 -7.98 -7.37
C ALA A 43 6.96 -7.38 -7.78
N LEU A 44 7.04 -6.05 -7.72
CA LEU A 44 8.27 -5.27 -7.91
C LEU A 44 8.85 -4.85 -6.57
N ASN A 45 10.14 -4.52 -6.54
CA ASN A 45 10.74 -3.88 -5.37
C ASN A 45 10.07 -2.50 -5.14
N PRO A 46 9.34 -2.30 -4.03
CA PRO A 46 8.59 -1.07 -3.80
C PRO A 46 9.49 0.17 -3.67
N MET A 47 10.67 0.03 -3.06
CA MET A 47 11.59 1.15 -2.83
C MET A 47 12.17 1.67 -4.15
N ALA A 48 12.61 0.76 -5.03
CA ALA A 48 13.09 1.15 -6.35
C ALA A 48 12.00 1.85 -7.17
N TRP A 49 10.76 1.36 -7.08
CA TRP A 49 9.62 1.97 -7.76
C TRP A 49 9.30 3.36 -7.19
N LEU A 50 9.22 3.53 -5.88
CA LEU A 50 8.94 4.82 -5.22
C LEU A 50 10.02 5.86 -5.58
N ASN A 51 11.29 5.48 -5.52
CA ASN A 51 12.41 6.34 -5.91
C ASN A 51 12.28 6.76 -7.38
N SER A 52 11.87 5.86 -8.29
CA SER A 52 11.63 6.20 -9.70
C SER A 52 10.47 7.19 -9.91
N LYS A 53 9.57 7.33 -8.93
CA LYS A 53 8.48 8.34 -8.90
C LYS A 53 8.88 9.64 -8.21
N GLY A 54 10.16 9.78 -7.83
CA GLY A 54 10.68 10.97 -7.15
C GLY A 54 10.36 11.02 -5.65
N LEU A 55 9.91 9.91 -5.06
CA LEU A 55 9.67 9.81 -3.63
C LEU A 55 10.92 9.26 -2.95
N ASN A 56 11.55 10.06 -2.09
CA ASN A 56 12.63 9.61 -1.23
C ASN A 56 12.04 9.22 0.13
N VAL A 57 12.07 7.93 0.43
CA VAL A 57 11.48 7.30 1.62
C VAL A 57 12.51 6.53 2.43
#